data_AF-A0AAN7B301-F1
#
_entry.id   AF-A0AAN7B301-F1
#
_cell.length_a   1.000
_cell.length_b   1.000
_cell.length_c   1.000
_cell.angle_alpha   90.00
_cell.angle_beta   90.00
_cell.angle_gamma   90.00
#
_symmetry.space_group_name_H-M   'P 1'
#
loop_
_entity.id
_entity.type
_entity.pdbx_description
1 polymer ?
#
loop_
_entity_poly.entity_id
_entity_poly.type
_entity_poly.pdbx_seq_one_letter_code
_entity_poly.pdbx_strand_id
1 'polypeptide(L)'
;MKLFLALFGLFGLLATSVNALSTGMEDYTFDTTPLTWEVDVFNNGTMINMTGTVEQVNAQILEINPAFKFPVYETNKTDTLMARTQKDPANTCGRDKTDAQGWWWASLDAIQNGQYHLRTVPGRPWMDAGPKKCARVSCSWKAAIYWCNDNDHRLEIDNFGLIADCIQPITQDPDCLDNQAIFPPQKIMVVCGQHFVKEGWNCIAREDSC
;
A
#
# COMPACT_ATOMS: atom_id res chain seq x y z
N MET A 1 -27.79 -74.61 -22.91
CA MET A 1 -26.76 -73.82 -23.60
C MET A 1 -27.03 -72.35 -23.30
N LYS A 2 -26.14 -71.77 -22.47
CA LYS A 2 -25.90 -70.36 -22.08
C LYS A 2 -27.00 -69.29 -22.26
N LEU A 3 -27.34 -68.69 -21.11
CA LEU A 3 -27.81 -67.31 -20.85
C LEU A 3 -27.28 -66.27 -21.87
N PHE A 4 -28.03 -65.18 -22.09
CA PHE A 4 -27.59 -63.81 -21.74
C PHE A 4 -28.77 -62.83 -21.74
N LEU A 5 -29.09 -62.28 -20.56
CA LEU A 5 -29.89 -61.07 -20.39
C LEU A 5 -29.05 -59.87 -20.88
N ALA A 6 -29.63 -59.01 -21.72
CA ALA A 6 -29.04 -57.71 -22.03
C ALA A 6 -29.35 -56.73 -20.89
N LEU A 7 -28.42 -56.56 -19.95
CA LEU A 7 -28.42 -55.41 -19.05
C LEU A 7 -27.98 -54.17 -19.85
N PHE A 8 -28.88 -53.20 -20.01
CA PHE A 8 -28.50 -51.83 -20.32
C PHE A 8 -27.84 -51.23 -19.07
N GLY A 9 -26.51 -51.29 -19.02
CA GLY A 9 -25.72 -50.61 -18.00
C GLY A 9 -25.78 -49.10 -18.22
N LEU A 10 -26.46 -48.39 -17.31
CA LEU A 10 -26.34 -46.94 -17.18
C LEU A 10 -24.91 -46.65 -16.68
N PHE A 11 -24.00 -46.30 -17.60
CA PHE A 11 -22.71 -45.74 -17.22
C PHE A 11 -22.96 -44.31 -16.72
N GLY A 12 -23.10 -44.15 -15.41
CA GLY A 12 -23.05 -42.84 -14.78
C GLY A 12 -21.65 -42.26 -14.96
N LEU A 13 -21.54 -41.18 -15.74
CA LEU A 13 -20.34 -40.35 -15.70
C LEU A 13 -20.27 -39.70 -14.31
N LEU A 14 -19.45 -40.26 -13.44
CA LEU A 14 -18.93 -39.54 -12.29
C LEU A 14 -17.93 -38.52 -12.83
N ALA A 15 -18.38 -37.30 -13.09
CA ALA A 15 -17.50 -36.17 -13.26
C ALA A 15 -16.81 -35.93 -11.90
N THR A 16 -15.61 -36.46 -11.74
CA THR A 16 -14.73 -36.09 -10.63
C THR A 16 -14.36 -34.62 -10.85
N SER A 17 -14.95 -33.72 -10.07
CA SER A 17 -14.55 -32.32 -10.04
C SER A 17 -13.08 -32.26 -9.63
N VAL A 18 -12.22 -31.95 -10.59
CA VAL A 18 -10.85 -31.57 -10.32
C VAL A 18 -10.95 -30.20 -9.67
N ASN A 19 -10.92 -30.16 -8.33
CA ASN A 19 -10.71 -28.89 -7.64
C ASN A 19 -9.29 -28.47 -8.00
N ALA A 20 -9.17 -27.55 -8.95
CA ALA A 20 -7.94 -26.82 -9.15
C ALA A 20 -7.63 -26.14 -7.81
N LEU A 21 -6.57 -26.61 -7.14
CA LEU A 21 -6.04 -25.92 -5.98
C LEU A 21 -5.49 -24.59 -6.51
N SER A 22 -6.27 -23.53 -6.30
CA SER A 22 -5.82 -22.16 -6.49
C SER A 22 -4.70 -21.90 -5.48
N THR A 23 -3.47 -22.16 -5.87
CA THR A 23 -2.28 -21.67 -5.16
C THR A 23 -1.84 -20.39 -5.87
N GLY A 24 -2.48 -19.28 -5.52
CA GLY A 24 -2.15 -17.99 -6.12
C GLY A 24 -3.24 -16.97 -5.91
N MET A 25 -3.37 -16.49 -4.68
CA MET A 25 -3.83 -15.15 -4.29
C MET A 25 -3.91 -15.17 -2.76
N GLU A 26 -2.86 -14.72 -2.09
CA GLU A 26 -3.09 -14.27 -0.72
C GLU A 26 -3.89 -12.96 -0.81
N ASP A 27 -5.18 -13.09 -0.58
CA ASP A 27 -6.22 -12.06 -0.72
C ASP A 27 -5.92 -10.87 0.21
N TYR A 28 -5.20 -9.87 -0.29
CA TYR A 28 -5.18 -8.56 0.35
C TYR A 28 -6.57 -7.97 0.17
N THR A 29 -7.32 -7.86 1.27
CA THR A 29 -8.48 -6.97 1.28
C THR A 29 -7.93 -5.55 1.25
N PHE A 30 -7.69 -5.02 0.05
CA PHE A 30 -7.42 -3.59 -0.16
C PHE A 30 -8.70 -2.84 0.15
N ASP A 31 -9.01 -2.75 1.44
CA ASP A 31 -10.14 -1.97 1.91
C ASP A 31 -9.79 -0.52 1.63
N THR A 32 -10.46 0.08 0.65
CA THR A 32 -10.38 1.51 0.37
C THR A 32 -10.97 2.34 1.52
N THR A 33 -11.21 1.76 2.70
CA THR A 33 -11.52 2.47 3.93
C THR A 33 -10.59 3.66 4.08
N PRO A 34 -11.13 4.88 4.03
CA PRO A 34 -10.32 6.07 4.18
C PRO A 34 -9.74 6.08 5.60
N LEU A 35 -8.43 6.31 5.68
CA LEU A 35 -7.73 6.48 6.96
C LEU A 35 -8.37 7.59 7.76
N THR A 36 -8.42 7.42 9.08
CA THR A 36 -8.75 8.49 10.01
C THR A 36 -7.47 9.15 10.52
N TRP A 37 -7.45 10.47 10.48
CA TRP A 37 -6.34 11.37 10.76
C TRP A 37 -6.66 12.13 12.03
N GLU A 38 -5.77 12.15 13.01
CA GLU A 38 -5.92 13.03 14.17
C GLU A 38 -5.00 14.25 13.95
N VAL A 39 -5.60 15.42 13.72
CA VAL A 39 -4.87 16.65 13.36
C VAL A 39 -5.15 17.77 14.37
N ASP A 40 -4.10 18.37 14.93
CA ASP A 40 -4.20 19.63 15.70
C ASP A 40 -4.22 20.82 14.74
N VAL A 41 -5.40 21.14 14.21
CA VAL A 41 -5.59 22.20 13.20
C VAL A 41 -5.32 23.61 13.75
N PHE A 42 -5.38 23.79 15.06
CA PHE A 42 -5.28 25.11 15.70
C PHE A 42 -3.96 25.30 16.47
N ASN A 43 -3.07 24.30 16.48
CA ASN A 43 -1.85 24.28 17.28
C ASN A 43 -2.13 24.57 18.77
N ASN A 44 -3.24 24.07 19.30
CA ASN A 44 -3.68 24.31 20.68
C ASN A 44 -3.86 23.00 21.48
N GLY A 45 -3.45 21.87 20.90
CA GLY A 45 -3.59 20.53 21.47
C GLY A 45 -4.94 19.86 21.20
N THR A 46 -5.86 20.51 20.49
CA THR A 46 -7.17 19.91 20.16
C THR A 46 -7.07 19.10 18.88
N MET A 47 -7.18 17.78 19.00
CA MET A 47 -7.14 16.87 17.86
C MET A 47 -8.52 16.79 17.18
N ILE A 48 -8.54 16.93 15.86
CA ILE A 48 -9.73 16.75 15.02
C ILE A 48 -9.53 15.50 14.19
N ASN A 49 -10.53 14.61 14.22
CA ASN A 49 -10.55 13.42 13.40
C ASN A 49 -11.04 13.78 11.98
N MET A 50 -10.19 13.56 10.99
CA MET A 50 -10.51 13.74 9.57
C MET A 50 -10.38 12.41 8.84
N THR A 51 -11.13 12.22 7.77
CA THR A 51 -11.12 10.94 7.06
C THR A 51 -10.88 11.19 5.57
N GLY A 52 -9.94 10.47 4.97
CA GLY A 52 -9.61 10.60 3.56
C GLY A 52 -8.16 10.28 3.21
N THR A 53 -7.76 10.60 1.97
CA THR A 53 -6.35 10.66 1.55
C THR A 53 -5.66 11.87 2.16
N VAL A 54 -4.32 11.95 2.04
CA VAL A 54 -3.57 13.13 2.49
C VAL A 54 -4.13 14.42 1.86
N GLU A 55 -4.44 14.38 0.56
CA GLU A 55 -4.92 15.54 -0.18
C GLU A 55 -6.32 15.96 0.30
N GLN A 56 -7.20 15.00 0.58
CA GLN A 56 -8.54 15.24 1.13
C GLN A 56 -8.47 15.80 2.55
N VAL A 57 -7.53 15.34 3.37
CA VAL A 57 -7.33 15.86 4.72
C VAL A 57 -6.68 17.23 4.68
N ASN A 58 -5.71 17.49 3.81
CA ASN A 58 -5.17 18.82 3.57
C ASN A 58 -6.28 19.81 3.19
N ALA A 59 -7.19 19.42 2.28
CA ALA A 59 -8.35 20.24 1.92
C ALA A 59 -9.25 20.54 3.14
N GLN A 60 -9.58 19.52 3.95
CA GLN A 60 -10.37 19.68 5.18
C GLN A 60 -9.69 20.61 6.20
N ILE A 61 -8.36 20.48 6.38
CA ILE A 61 -7.57 21.36 7.27
C ILE A 61 -7.67 22.81 6.80
N LEU A 62 -7.48 23.07 5.51
CA LEU A 62 -7.49 24.43 4.95
C LEU A 62 -8.90 25.04 4.91
N GLU A 63 -9.95 24.23 4.87
CA GLU A 63 -11.33 24.69 5.04
C GLU A 63 -11.59 25.20 6.46
N ILE A 64 -11.08 24.49 7.47
CA ILE A 64 -11.23 24.85 8.89
C ILE A 64 -10.30 26.01 9.28
N ASN A 65 -9.06 25.99 8.81
CA ASN A 65 -8.05 26.99 9.11
C ASN A 65 -7.24 27.34 7.84
N PRO A 66 -7.70 28.32 7.04
CA PRO A 66 -6.97 28.77 5.85
C PRO A 66 -5.57 29.32 6.12
N ALA A 67 -5.30 29.74 7.37
CA ALA A 67 -4.00 30.23 7.81
C ALA A 67 -3.06 29.10 8.27
N PHE A 68 -3.54 27.85 8.32
CA PHE A 68 -2.75 26.70 8.74
C PHE A 68 -1.46 26.62 7.93
N LYS A 69 -0.36 26.40 8.64
CA LYS A 69 0.95 26.15 8.04
C LYS A 69 1.36 24.75 8.43
N PHE A 70 1.55 23.91 7.42
CA PHE A 70 2.12 22.59 7.62
C PHE A 70 3.49 22.75 8.28
N PRO A 71 3.75 22.04 9.39
CA PRO A 71 5.06 22.08 10.02
C PRO A 71 6.10 21.61 9.02
N VAL A 72 7.22 22.33 8.93
CA VAL A 72 8.36 21.88 8.15
C VAL A 72 8.94 20.67 8.85
N TYR A 73 8.91 19.52 8.19
CA TYR A 73 9.56 18.31 8.71
C TYR A 73 11.07 18.50 8.71
N GLU A 74 11.67 18.63 9.89
CA GLU A 74 13.11 18.61 10.02
C GLU A 74 13.63 17.20 9.74
N THR A 75 14.30 17.04 8.61
CA THR A 75 14.93 15.80 8.16
C THR A 75 15.94 15.25 9.17
N ASN A 76 16.42 16.04 10.12
CA ASN A 76 17.46 15.68 11.09
C ASN A 76 17.02 14.64 12.14
N LYS A 77 15.73 14.29 12.22
CA LYS A 77 15.23 13.17 13.04
C LYS A 77 15.25 11.81 12.32
N THR A 78 15.59 11.76 11.03
CA THR A 78 15.59 10.52 10.23
C THR A 78 16.68 9.51 10.62
N ASP A 79 17.82 9.97 11.16
CA ASP A 79 18.96 9.11 11.50
C ASP A 79 18.64 8.04 12.56
N THR A 80 17.67 8.29 13.44
CA THR A 80 17.30 7.32 14.49
C THR A 80 16.24 6.30 14.05
N LEU A 81 15.51 6.57 12.96
CA LEU A 81 14.42 5.71 12.47
C LEU A 81 14.87 4.81 11.31
N MET A 82 15.77 5.29 10.44
CA MET A 82 16.49 4.40 9.51
C MET A 82 17.32 3.33 10.24
N ALA A 83 17.73 3.59 11.47
CA ALA A 83 18.38 2.61 12.34
C ALA A 83 17.40 1.50 12.85
N ARG A 84 16.08 1.75 12.87
CA ARG A 84 15.06 0.74 13.23
C ARG A 84 14.73 -0.20 12.08
N THR A 85 14.72 0.29 10.84
CA THR A 85 14.60 -0.52 9.61
C THR A 85 15.84 -1.33 9.29
N GLN A 86 16.94 -1.15 10.01
CA GLN A 86 18.20 -1.86 9.76
C GLN A 86 18.19 -3.29 10.30
N LYS A 87 17.55 -4.20 9.57
CA LYS A 87 17.95 -5.59 9.26
C LYS A 87 16.79 -6.18 8.46
N ASP A 88 16.88 -5.99 7.15
CA ASP A 88 16.09 -6.53 6.06
C ASP A 88 14.88 -7.41 6.43
N PRO A 89 13.67 -6.97 6.06
CA PRO A 89 12.83 -7.85 5.29
C PRO A 89 12.78 -7.30 3.86
N ALA A 90 13.25 -8.14 2.94
CA ALA A 90 13.53 -7.83 1.56
C ALA A 90 12.44 -6.99 0.89
N ASN A 91 12.85 -6.02 0.09
CA ASN A 91 11.94 -5.41 -0.88
C ASN A 91 11.36 -6.51 -1.77
N THR A 92 10.05 -6.51 -1.91
CA THR A 92 9.37 -7.31 -2.92
C THR A 92 9.04 -6.40 -4.08
N CYS A 93 9.90 -6.38 -5.09
CA CYS A 93 9.73 -5.56 -6.28
C CYS A 93 8.77 -6.25 -7.25
N GLY A 94 7.64 -5.59 -7.53
CA GLY A 94 6.68 -6.05 -8.52
C GLY A 94 7.23 -5.80 -9.92
N ARG A 95 7.15 -6.79 -10.81
CA ARG A 95 7.75 -6.70 -12.15
C ARG A 95 6.73 -6.56 -13.27
N ASP A 96 5.52 -7.10 -13.09
CA ASP A 96 4.44 -7.12 -14.11
C ASP A 96 3.12 -7.54 -13.44
N LYS A 97 1.93 -7.23 -14.01
CA LYS A 97 0.61 -7.75 -13.53
C LYS A 97 0.53 -9.27 -13.49
N THR A 98 1.48 -9.97 -14.10
CA THR A 98 1.60 -11.44 -14.08
C THR A 98 2.40 -11.98 -12.90
N ASP A 99 3.02 -11.11 -12.09
CA ASP A 99 3.65 -11.52 -10.85
C ASP A 99 2.63 -11.94 -9.78
N ALA A 100 3.11 -12.55 -8.69
CA ALA A 100 2.25 -13.06 -7.62
C ALA A 100 1.44 -11.94 -6.92
N GLN A 101 1.91 -10.70 -7.04
CA GLN A 101 1.30 -9.51 -6.45
C GLN A 101 0.24 -8.90 -7.38
N GLY A 102 0.33 -9.14 -8.69
CA GLY A 102 -0.59 -8.62 -9.71
C GLY A 102 -0.51 -7.10 -9.89
N TRP A 103 0.57 -6.47 -9.44
CA TRP A 103 0.68 -5.01 -9.41
C TRP A 103 1.26 -4.45 -10.71
N TRP A 104 1.06 -3.15 -10.91
CA TRP A 104 1.60 -2.45 -12.06
C TRP A 104 2.43 -1.25 -11.66
N TRP A 105 3.27 -0.85 -12.61
CA TRP A 105 4.22 0.24 -12.49
C TRP A 105 3.54 1.60 -12.32
N ALA A 106 3.94 2.33 -11.28
CA ALA A 106 3.56 3.72 -11.03
C ALA A 106 4.69 4.68 -11.43
N SER A 107 4.35 5.92 -11.78
CA SER A 107 5.35 6.98 -11.99
C SER A 107 6.19 7.20 -10.73
N LEU A 108 7.53 7.09 -10.85
CA LEU A 108 8.44 7.34 -9.74
C LEU A 108 8.28 8.75 -9.19
N ASP A 109 8.19 9.75 -10.07
CA ASP A 109 8.05 11.16 -9.68
C ASP A 109 6.78 11.38 -8.86
N ALA A 110 5.67 10.73 -9.24
CA ALA A 110 4.42 10.84 -8.51
C ALA A 110 4.51 10.16 -7.13
N ILE A 111 5.15 8.99 -7.03
CA ILE A 111 5.41 8.34 -5.75
C ILE A 111 6.32 9.19 -4.85
N GLN A 112 7.39 9.78 -5.40
CA GLN A 112 8.30 10.65 -4.64
C GLN A 112 7.60 11.93 -4.17
N ASN A 113 6.71 12.51 -4.98
CA ASN A 113 5.86 13.63 -4.55
C ASN A 113 4.93 13.24 -3.40
N GLY A 114 4.28 12.08 -3.48
CA GLY A 114 3.47 11.54 -2.38
C GLY A 114 4.29 11.29 -1.11
N GLN A 115 5.50 10.73 -1.27
CA GLN A 115 6.47 10.52 -0.18
C GLN A 115 6.85 11.86 0.49
N TYR A 116 7.18 12.89 -0.28
CA TYR A 116 7.47 14.22 0.26
C TYR A 116 6.26 14.81 0.99
N HIS A 117 5.07 14.69 0.41
CA HIS A 117 3.84 15.20 1.02
C HIS A 117 3.56 14.55 2.38
N LEU A 118 3.70 13.23 2.50
CA LEU A 118 3.53 12.50 3.76
C LEU A 118 4.42 13.05 4.89
N ARG A 119 5.64 13.52 4.59
CA ARG A 119 6.51 14.13 5.61
C ARG A 119 5.94 15.43 6.16
N THR A 120 5.23 16.19 5.34
CA THR A 120 4.69 17.50 5.73
C THR A 120 3.43 17.41 6.57
N VAL A 121 2.81 16.23 6.66
CA VAL A 121 1.46 16.13 7.22
C VAL A 121 1.51 15.85 8.73
N PRO A 122 0.90 16.72 9.56
CA PRO A 122 0.85 16.52 10.99
C PRO A 122 -0.17 15.45 11.36
N GLY A 123 0.08 14.81 12.51
CA GLY A 123 -0.85 13.86 13.11
C GLY A 123 -0.21 12.50 13.38
N ARG A 124 -0.97 11.65 14.08
CA ARG A 124 -0.61 10.28 14.45
C ARG A 124 -1.57 9.31 13.79
N PRO A 125 -1.23 8.76 12.61
CA PRO A 125 -2.13 7.83 11.96
C PRO A 125 -2.20 6.51 12.70
N TRP A 126 -3.37 5.89 12.62
CA TRP A 126 -3.61 4.56 13.16
C TRP A 126 -4.45 3.72 12.21
N MET A 127 -4.33 2.40 12.37
CA MET A 127 -5.09 1.39 11.62
C MET A 127 -5.48 0.27 12.58
N ASP A 128 -6.71 -0.23 12.48
CA ASP A 128 -7.13 -1.40 13.28
C ASP A 128 -6.25 -2.62 13.00
N ALA A 129 -6.42 -3.64 13.84
CA ALA A 129 -5.83 -4.95 13.64
C ALA A 129 -6.04 -5.51 12.22
N GLY A 130 -4.97 -6.07 11.68
CA GLY A 130 -4.96 -6.98 10.54
C GLY A 130 -5.23 -8.44 10.98
N PRO A 131 -4.96 -9.43 10.11
CA PRO A 131 -3.89 -9.41 9.11
C PRO A 131 -4.24 -8.67 7.81
N LYS A 132 -3.22 -8.05 7.19
CA LYS A 132 -3.25 -7.45 5.84
C LYS A 132 -4.27 -6.33 5.64
N LYS A 133 -4.56 -5.56 6.70
CA LYS A 133 -5.37 -4.36 6.55
C LYS A 133 -4.49 -3.30 5.90
N CYS A 134 -4.90 -2.74 4.77
CA CYS A 134 -4.13 -1.73 4.05
C CYS A 134 -4.98 -0.50 3.81
N ALA A 135 -4.35 0.67 3.79
CA ALA A 135 -5.00 1.91 3.42
C ALA A 135 -4.13 2.71 2.46
N ARG A 136 -4.78 3.30 1.45
CA ARG A 136 -4.14 4.16 0.47
C ARG A 136 -3.90 5.54 1.09
N VAL A 137 -2.64 5.84 1.41
CA VAL A 137 -2.27 7.09 2.08
C VAL A 137 -2.09 8.23 1.09
N SER A 138 -1.60 7.96 -0.12
CA SER A 138 -1.46 8.96 -1.20
C SER A 138 -1.84 8.34 -2.53
N CYS A 139 -2.47 9.12 -3.41
CA CYS A 139 -2.78 8.71 -4.77
C CYS A 139 -2.76 9.94 -5.69
N SER A 140 -1.88 9.95 -6.68
CA SER A 140 -1.87 10.99 -7.71
C SER A 140 -1.35 10.43 -9.03
N TRP A 141 -1.89 10.87 -10.16
CA TRP A 141 -1.43 10.44 -11.49
C TRP A 141 -1.36 8.92 -11.67
N LYS A 142 -2.33 8.20 -11.10
CA LYS A 142 -2.38 6.73 -11.00
C LYS A 142 -1.24 6.08 -10.22
N ALA A 143 -0.51 6.83 -9.42
CA ALA A 143 0.54 6.33 -8.54
C ALA A 143 0.05 6.37 -7.10
N ALA A 144 -0.01 5.22 -6.44
CA ALA A 144 -0.52 5.09 -5.08
C ALA A 144 0.54 4.58 -4.11
N ILE A 145 0.51 5.16 -2.91
CA ILE A 145 1.24 4.70 -1.75
C ILE A 145 0.22 4.09 -0.79
N TYR A 146 0.51 2.87 -0.34
CA TYR A 146 -0.26 2.19 0.68
C TYR A 146 0.56 1.98 1.95
N TRP A 147 -0.13 2.01 3.08
CA TRP A 147 0.37 1.61 4.39
C TRP A 147 -0.46 0.42 4.87
N CYS A 148 0.17 -0.65 5.34
CA CYS A 148 -0.50 -1.89 5.70
C CYS A 148 -0.11 -2.35 7.09
N ASN A 149 -1.10 -2.73 7.90
CA ASN A 149 -0.94 -3.36 9.19
C ASN A 149 -1.11 -4.89 9.08
N ASP A 150 -0.03 -5.63 9.25
CA ASP A 150 -0.05 -7.10 9.31
C ASP A 150 -0.13 -7.63 10.75
N ASN A 151 -0.12 -6.74 11.74
CA ASN A 151 -0.29 -7.12 13.14
C ASN A 151 -1.72 -7.57 13.43
N ASP A 152 -1.90 -8.39 14.46
CA ASP A 152 -3.19 -8.82 15.01
C ASP A 152 -3.81 -7.76 15.96
N HIS A 153 -3.19 -6.59 16.08
CA HIS A 153 -3.60 -5.51 16.96
C HIS A 153 -3.56 -4.15 16.24
N ARG A 154 -4.24 -3.16 16.84
CA ARG A 154 -4.25 -1.78 16.33
C ARG A 154 -2.82 -1.24 16.28
N LEU A 155 -2.43 -0.72 15.12
CA LEU A 155 -1.17 -0.04 14.89
C LEU A 155 -1.40 1.46 14.93
N GLU A 156 -0.63 2.18 15.73
CA GLU A 156 -0.53 3.64 15.73
C GLU A 156 0.95 4.01 15.58
N ILE A 157 1.27 4.95 14.69
CA ILE A 157 2.64 5.42 14.48
C ILE A 157 2.75 6.91 14.79
N ASP A 158 3.95 7.34 15.17
CA ASP A 158 4.18 8.69 15.70
C ASP A 158 3.87 9.82 14.72
N ASN A 159 4.00 9.56 13.42
CA ASN A 159 3.73 10.52 12.35
C ASN A 159 3.74 9.85 10.96
N PHE A 160 3.21 10.54 9.95
CA PHE A 160 3.22 10.11 8.55
C PHE A 160 4.61 10.05 7.91
N GLY A 161 5.60 10.76 8.47
CA GLY A 161 6.99 10.69 8.03
C GLY A 161 7.57 9.27 8.11
N LEU A 162 7.09 8.44 9.05
CA LEU A 162 7.47 7.03 9.14
C LEU A 162 6.98 6.21 7.93
N ILE A 163 5.82 6.54 7.37
CA ILE A 163 5.32 5.90 6.14
C ILE A 163 6.18 6.35 4.95
N ALA A 164 6.56 7.63 4.91
CA ALA A 164 7.47 8.15 3.90
C ALA A 164 8.86 7.48 3.97
N ASP A 165 9.38 7.22 5.17
CA ASP A 165 10.64 6.50 5.37
C ASP A 165 10.53 5.04 4.90
N CYS A 166 9.39 4.38 5.13
CA CYS A 166 9.15 3.02 4.64
C CYS A 166 9.18 2.92 3.09
N ILE A 167 8.73 3.96 2.39
CA ILE A 167 8.73 3.99 0.91
C ILE A 167 10.14 4.21 0.32
N GLN A 168 11.06 4.78 1.10
CA GLN A 168 12.38 5.15 0.59
C GLN A 168 13.20 3.95 0.04
N PRO A 169 13.26 2.79 0.73
CA PRO A 169 13.90 1.60 0.18
C PRO A 169 13.34 1.16 -1.18
N ILE A 170 12.03 1.33 -1.42
CA ILE A 170 11.40 0.94 -2.70
C ILE A 170 11.82 1.88 -3.83
N THR A 171 11.85 3.19 -3.56
CA THR A 171 12.18 4.21 -4.58
C THR A 171 13.68 4.33 -4.86
N GLN A 172 14.52 3.69 -4.05
CA GLN A 172 15.98 3.70 -4.18
C GLN A 172 16.56 2.35 -4.61
N ASP A 173 15.76 1.29 -4.64
CA ASP A 173 16.18 -0.05 -5.06
C ASP A 173 16.10 -0.20 -6.58
N PRO A 174 17.24 -0.43 -7.29
CA PRO A 174 17.25 -0.63 -8.73
C PRO A 174 16.36 -1.79 -9.21
N ASP A 175 16.14 -2.82 -8.39
CA ASP A 175 15.28 -3.96 -8.75
C ASP A 175 13.79 -3.59 -8.73
N CYS A 176 13.44 -2.50 -8.04
CA CYS A 176 12.08 -1.94 -7.96
C CYS A 176 11.85 -0.82 -8.98
N LEU A 177 12.82 -0.52 -9.86
CA LEU A 177 12.76 0.55 -10.83
C LEU A 177 12.82 0.04 -12.26
N ASP A 178 12.04 0.66 -13.15
CA ASP A 178 12.17 0.47 -14.60
C ASP A 178 12.20 1.83 -15.31
N ASN A 179 13.12 1.99 -16.27
CA ASN A 179 13.27 3.20 -17.09
C ASN A 179 12.83 3.00 -18.55
N GLN A 180 12.30 1.82 -18.88
CA GLN A 180 11.79 1.47 -20.20
C GLN A 180 10.27 1.62 -20.31
N ALA A 181 9.57 1.86 -19.21
CA ALA A 181 8.13 2.05 -19.21
C ALA A 181 7.73 3.25 -20.09
N ILE A 182 6.84 2.99 -21.05
CA ILE A 182 6.33 4.00 -21.97
C ILE A 182 5.02 4.54 -21.40
N PHE A 183 5.04 5.77 -20.91
CA PHE A 183 3.83 6.56 -20.66
C PHE A 183 3.70 7.56 -21.81
N PRO A 184 2.86 7.30 -22.82
CA PRO A 184 2.87 8.06 -24.06
C PRO A 184 2.76 9.58 -23.80
N PRO A 185 3.66 10.42 -24.33
CA PRO A 185 4.69 10.15 -25.35
C PRO A 185 6.14 9.98 -24.82
N GLN A 186 6.35 9.83 -23.51
CA GLN A 186 7.70 9.86 -22.90
C GLN A 186 8.04 8.56 -22.17
N LYS A 187 9.32 8.18 -22.23
CA LYS A 187 9.84 7.20 -21.26
C LYS A 187 9.95 7.91 -19.93
N ILE A 188 9.35 7.33 -18.91
CA ILE A 188 9.46 7.82 -17.54
C ILE A 188 10.07 6.73 -16.67
N MET A 189 10.68 7.12 -15.56
CA MET A 189 11.07 6.17 -14.54
C MET A 189 9.83 5.74 -13.76
N VAL A 190 9.67 4.45 -13.59
CA VAL A 190 8.56 3.85 -12.86
C VAL A 190 9.06 3.01 -11.71
N VAL A 191 8.17 2.79 -10.75
CA VAL A 191 8.44 2.04 -9.53
C VAL A 191 7.27 1.11 -9.21
N CYS A 192 7.58 -0.07 -8.69
CA CYS A 192 6.61 -1.01 -8.15
C CYS A 192 7.27 -1.86 -7.07
N GLY A 193 6.71 -1.87 -5.87
CA GLY A 193 7.23 -2.75 -4.83
C GLY A 193 6.58 -2.59 -3.47
N GLN A 194 7.01 -3.45 -2.56
CA GLN A 194 6.59 -3.49 -1.16
C GLN A 194 7.83 -3.58 -0.27
N HIS A 195 7.81 -2.84 0.84
CA HIS A 195 8.84 -2.89 1.85
C HIS A 195 8.21 -3.19 3.20
N PHE A 196 8.73 -4.22 3.88
CA PHE A 196 8.28 -4.62 5.19
C PHE A 196 9.16 -3.97 6.26
N VAL A 197 8.56 -3.63 7.40
CA VAL A 197 9.31 -3.21 8.58
C VAL A 197 9.21 -4.28 9.68
N LYS A 198 10.11 -4.25 10.65
CA LYS A 198 10.22 -5.28 11.69
C LYS A 198 9.01 -5.31 12.63
N GLU A 199 8.30 -4.20 12.74
CA GLU A 199 7.15 -3.99 13.62
C GLU A 199 5.83 -4.55 13.04
N GLY A 200 5.89 -5.49 12.08
CA GLY A 200 4.71 -6.19 11.57
C GLY A 200 3.80 -5.33 10.70
N TRP A 201 4.36 -4.31 10.05
CA TRP A 201 3.65 -3.49 9.07
C TRP A 201 4.51 -3.27 7.84
N ASN A 202 3.91 -2.81 6.75
CA ASN A 202 4.61 -2.64 5.49
C ASN A 202 4.03 -1.45 4.70
N CYS A 203 4.70 -1.10 3.61
CA CYS A 203 4.23 -0.11 2.66
C CYS A 203 4.41 -0.59 1.23
N ILE A 204 3.56 -0.11 0.34
CA ILE A 204 3.51 -0.52 -1.06
C ILE A 204 3.48 0.72 -1.95
N ALA A 205 4.27 0.73 -3.01
CA ALA A 205 4.16 1.67 -4.12
C ALA A 205 3.73 0.91 -5.37
N ARG A 206 2.59 1.28 -5.96
CA ARG A 206 2.07 0.65 -7.18
C ARG A 206 1.10 1.56 -7.92
N GLU A 207 0.76 1.17 -9.14
CA GLU A 207 -0.33 1.78 -9.90
C GLU A 207 -1.68 1.52 -9.23
N ASP A 208 -2.55 2.52 -9.28
CA ASP A 208 -3.94 2.41 -8.85
C ASP A 208 -4.79 3.55 -9.44
N SER A 209 -6.11 3.39 -9.47
CA SER A 209 -7.01 4.46 -9.89
C SER A 209 -7.20 5.49 -8.78
N CYS A 210 -6.66 6.68 -9.00
CA CYS A 210 -7.08 7.91 -8.32
C CYS A 210 -8.24 8.54 -9.11
#